data_AF-A0AAP2KUP7-F1
#
_entry.id   AF-A0AAP2KUP7-F1
#
_cell.length_a   1.000
_cell.length_b   1.000
_cell.length_c   1.000
_cell.angle_alpha   90.00
_cell.angle_beta   90.00
_cell.angle_gamma   90.00
#
_symmetry.space_group_name_H-M   'P 1'
#
loop_
_entity.id
_entity.type
_entity.pdbx_description
1 polymer ?
#
loop_
_entity_poly.entity_id
_entity_poly.type
_entity_poly.pdbx_seq_one_letter_code
_entity_poly.pdbx_strand_id
1 'polypeptide(L)'
;MTTPTEHVEAMKTLCETLNADETIRSAWVDDWGRYSNFAIMVVPVHHDRFTTNRLKARVQRKLRGTGAHLRECFPPEPQYIWNSCEQRREIRGYNRDYWTFDVDYREYDAASNSFAD
;
A
#
# COMPACT_ATOMS: atom_id res chain seq x y z
N MET A 1 18.40 -0.65 16.61
CA MET A 1 17.64 -1.85 16.19
C MET A 1 17.59 -1.87 14.68
N THR A 2 17.86 -2.99 14.04
CA THR A 2 17.68 -3.16 12.59
C THR A 2 16.33 -3.86 12.36
N THR A 3 15.72 -3.69 11.19
CA THR A 3 14.54 -4.48 10.82
C THR A 3 14.87 -5.98 10.90
N PRO A 4 14.12 -6.79 11.66
CA PRO A 4 14.32 -8.24 11.70
C PRO A 4 14.19 -8.86 10.31
N THR A 5 15.07 -9.82 9.99
CA THR A 5 15.06 -10.49 8.68
C THR A 5 13.72 -11.17 8.38
N GLU A 6 13.09 -11.76 9.39
CA GLU A 6 11.77 -12.38 9.30
C GLU A 6 10.68 -11.39 8.85
N HIS A 7 10.73 -10.13 9.29
CA HIS A 7 9.78 -9.11 8.85
C HIS A 7 9.97 -8.77 7.37
N VAL A 8 11.23 -8.66 6.94
CA VAL A 8 11.59 -8.41 5.53
C VAL A 8 11.14 -9.57 4.64
N GLU A 9 11.41 -10.80 5.04
CA GLU A 9 11.00 -12.02 4.32
C GLU A 9 9.48 -12.15 4.23
N ALA A 10 8.76 -11.85 5.32
CA ALA A 10 7.31 -11.84 5.32
C ALA A 10 6.73 -10.80 4.35
N MET A 11 7.31 -9.59 4.26
CA MET A 11 6.85 -8.57 3.31
C MET A 11 7.18 -8.93 1.85
N LYS A 12 8.34 -9.56 1.60
CA LYS A 12 8.68 -10.10 0.27
C LYS A 12 7.69 -11.19 -0.14
N THR A 13 7.43 -12.15 0.75
CA THR A 13 6.45 -13.22 0.54
C THR A 13 5.06 -12.64 0.28
N LEU A 14 4.64 -11.63 1.03
CA LEU A 14 3.38 -10.93 0.80
C LEU A 14 3.32 -10.36 -0.63
N CYS A 15 4.38 -9.67 -1.09
CA CYS A 15 4.44 -9.14 -2.45
C CYS A 15 4.38 -10.25 -3.52
N GLU A 16 5.04 -11.38 -3.31
CA GLU A 16 4.93 -12.56 -4.19
C GLU A 16 3.49 -13.07 -4.26
N THR A 17 2.79 -13.17 -3.13
CA THR A 17 1.38 -13.58 -3.13
C THR A 17 0.44 -12.56 -3.79
N LEU A 18 0.78 -11.27 -3.75
CA LEU A 18 0.04 -10.24 -4.48
C LEU A 18 0.31 -10.33 -5.97
N ASN A 19 1.55 -10.59 -6.39
CA ASN A 19 1.91 -10.80 -7.81
C ASN A 19 1.23 -12.03 -8.43
N ALA A 20 0.82 -13.01 -7.62
CA ALA A 20 0.04 -14.15 -8.06
C ALA A 20 -1.47 -13.86 -8.23
N ASP A 21 -1.98 -12.71 -7.79
CA ASP A 21 -3.38 -12.30 -8.00
C ASP A 21 -3.53 -11.70 -9.40
N GLU A 22 -4.41 -12.29 -10.23
CA GLU A 22 -4.66 -11.87 -11.62
C GLU A 22 -5.09 -10.40 -11.79
N THR A 23 -5.56 -9.75 -10.72
CA THR A 23 -5.96 -8.34 -10.72
C THR A 23 -4.84 -7.38 -10.39
N ILE A 24 -3.67 -7.90 -10.02
CA ILE A 24 -2.46 -7.14 -9.70
C ILE A 24 -1.44 -7.40 -10.81
N ARG A 25 -0.97 -6.32 -11.42
CA ARG A 25 0.06 -6.37 -12.47
C ARG A 25 1.44 -6.54 -11.87
N SER A 26 1.71 -5.82 -10.78
CA SER A 26 2.95 -5.95 -10.02
C SER A 26 2.78 -5.43 -8.59
N ALA A 27 3.55 -5.99 -7.67
CA ALA A 27 3.69 -5.57 -6.29
C ALA A 27 5.13 -5.75 -5.82
N TRP A 28 5.64 -4.77 -5.07
CA TRP A 28 6.98 -4.82 -4.49
C TRP A 28 7.04 -4.07 -3.17
N VAL A 29 8.00 -4.45 -2.34
CA VAL A 29 8.28 -3.81 -1.05
C VAL A 29 9.49 -2.90 -1.19
N ASP A 30 9.41 -1.76 -0.52
CA ASP A 30 10.52 -0.84 -0.33
C ASP A 30 10.85 -0.77 1.17
N ASP A 31 12.01 -1.33 1.50
CA ASP A 31 12.54 -1.38 2.87
C ASP A 31 13.64 -0.31 3.02
N TRP A 32 13.25 0.83 3.57
CA TRP A 32 14.18 1.92 3.90
C TRP A 32 14.97 1.66 5.21
N GLY A 33 14.92 0.44 5.77
CA GLY A 33 15.54 0.12 7.06
C GLY A 33 14.83 0.75 8.26
N ARG A 34 13.53 1.02 8.15
CA ARG A 34 12.73 1.80 9.11
C ARG A 34 12.14 0.96 10.25
N TYR A 35 12.94 0.09 10.87
CA TYR A 35 12.54 -0.60 12.11
C TYR A 35 11.22 -1.38 12.01
N SER A 36 11.03 -2.13 10.92
CA SER A 36 9.80 -2.88 10.62
C SER A 36 8.60 -2.05 10.14
N ASN A 37 8.83 -0.81 9.70
CA ASN A 37 7.92 -0.07 8.84
C ASN A 37 8.29 -0.28 7.37
N PHE A 38 7.30 -0.57 6.53
CA PHE A 38 7.45 -0.92 5.13
C PHE A 38 6.48 -0.14 4.25
N ALA A 39 6.94 0.22 3.06
CA ALA A 39 6.07 0.67 1.99
C ALA A 39 5.89 -0.46 0.97
N ILE A 40 4.63 -0.83 0.71
CA ILE A 40 4.30 -1.81 -0.33
C ILE A 40 3.65 -1.06 -1.49
N MET A 41 4.25 -1.15 -2.68
CA MET A 41 3.73 -0.56 -3.90
C MET A 41 2.97 -1.61 -4.69
N VAL A 42 1.75 -1.28 -5.12
CA VAL A 42 0.87 -2.20 -5.87
C VAL A 42 0.32 -1.51 -7.11
N VAL A 43 0.54 -2.11 -8.27
CA VAL A 43 0.00 -1.69 -9.56
C VAL A 43 -1.15 -2.63 -9.94
N PRO A 44 -2.40 -2.15 -9.98
CA PRO A 44 -3.53 -2.96 -10.42
C PRO A 44 -3.52 -3.14 -11.95
N VAL A 45 -4.16 -4.20 -12.43
CA VAL A 45 -4.40 -4.37 -13.88
C VAL A 45 -5.37 -3.30 -14.38
N HIS A 46 -6.45 -3.03 -13.62
CA HIS A 46 -7.49 -2.04 -13.95
C HIS A 46 -7.67 -1.01 -12.83
N HIS A 47 -7.78 0.26 -13.22
CA HIS A 47 -8.07 1.39 -12.34
C HIS A 47 -9.49 1.90 -12.56
N ASP A 48 -10.29 1.82 -11.49
CA ASP A 48 -11.62 2.40 -11.38
C ASP A 48 -11.85 3.01 -9.98
N ARG A 49 -13.03 3.59 -9.75
CA ARG A 49 -13.42 4.22 -8.48
C ARG A 49 -13.40 3.29 -7.25
N PHE A 50 -13.36 1.98 -7.44
CA PHE A 50 -13.37 0.98 -6.35
C PHE A 50 -11.97 0.38 -6.10
N THR A 51 -10.97 0.76 -6.89
CA THR A 51 -9.65 0.13 -6.90
C THR A 51 -8.97 0.23 -5.54
N THR A 52 -8.97 1.41 -4.90
CA THR A 52 -8.41 1.60 -3.56
C THR A 52 -9.01 0.64 -2.53
N ASN A 53 -10.35 0.53 -2.47
CA ASN A 53 -11.02 -0.34 -1.50
C ASN A 53 -10.71 -1.83 -1.76
N ARG A 54 -10.69 -2.25 -3.03
CA ARG A 54 -10.33 -3.62 -3.40
C ARG A 54 -8.90 -3.95 -3.00
N LEU A 55 -7.95 -3.06 -3.28
CA LEU A 55 -6.54 -3.27 -2.94
C LEU A 55 -6.34 -3.27 -1.41
N LYS A 56 -6.95 -2.34 -0.67
CA LYS A 56 -6.92 -2.35 0.81
C LYS A 56 -7.41 -3.70 1.37
N ALA A 57 -8.56 -4.19 0.90
CA ALA A 57 -9.10 -5.46 1.36
C ALA A 57 -8.21 -6.68 1.00
N ARG A 58 -7.47 -6.61 -0.12
CA ARG A 58 -6.51 -7.66 -0.50
C ARG A 58 -5.28 -7.61 0.40
N VAL A 59 -4.64 -6.45 0.51
CA VAL A 59 -3.45 -6.25 1.34
C VAL A 59 -3.75 -6.64 2.78
N GLN A 60 -4.85 -6.16 3.37
CA GLN A 60 -5.27 -6.53 4.72
C GLN A 60 -5.47 -8.04 4.89
N ARG A 61 -6.07 -8.73 3.91
CA ARG A 61 -6.25 -10.18 3.99
C ARG A 61 -4.91 -10.92 3.96
N LYS A 62 -3.94 -10.44 3.18
CA LYS A 62 -2.59 -11.04 3.07
C LYS A 62 -1.69 -10.73 4.27
N LEU A 63 -1.93 -9.62 4.96
CA LEU A 63 -1.24 -9.26 6.22
C LEU A 63 -1.70 -10.11 7.41
N ARG A 64 -2.88 -10.76 7.34
CA ARG A 64 -3.37 -11.60 8.44
C ARG A 64 -2.38 -12.71 8.73
N GLY A 65 -1.91 -12.77 9.98
CA GLY A 65 -0.98 -13.79 10.44
C GLY A 65 0.51 -13.44 10.25
N THR A 66 0.84 -12.28 9.65
CA THR A 66 2.25 -11.83 9.59
C THR A 66 2.67 -11.09 10.86
N GLY A 67 1.73 -10.68 11.72
CA GLY A 67 2.00 -9.79 12.86
C GLY A 67 2.09 -8.30 12.49
N ALA A 68 2.00 -7.98 11.19
CA ALA A 68 1.96 -6.60 10.70
C ALA A 68 0.52 -6.13 10.50
N HIS A 69 0.34 -4.81 10.52
CA HIS A 69 -0.94 -4.16 10.25
C HIS A 69 -0.80 -3.09 9.17
N LEU A 70 -1.90 -2.85 8.46
CA LEU A 70 -1.98 -1.78 7.47
C LEU A 70 -2.34 -0.47 8.20
N ARG A 71 -1.45 0.52 8.14
CA ARG A 71 -1.69 1.86 8.70
C ARG A 71 -2.53 2.70 7.74
N GLU A 72 -2.00 2.91 6.54
CA GLU A 72 -2.61 3.80 5.56
C GLU A 72 -2.39 3.31 4.12
N CYS A 73 -3.23 3.79 3.21
CA CYS A 73 -3.10 3.57 1.78
C CYS A 73 -3.14 4.92 1.07
N PHE A 74 -2.09 5.20 0.31
CA PHE A 74 -1.94 6.41 -0.49
C PHE A 74 -2.20 6.06 -1.96
N PRO A 75 -3.38 6.41 -2.51
CA PRO A 75 -3.65 6.22 -3.94
C PRO A 75 -2.82 7.17 -4.80
N PRO A 76 -2.73 6.94 -6.12
CA PRO A 76 -2.30 7.96 -7.07
C PRO A 76 -3.19 9.20 -7.00
N GLU A 77 -2.58 10.37 -7.11
CA GLU A 77 -3.31 11.64 -7.13
C GLU A 77 -3.67 12.01 -8.57
N PRO A 78 -4.94 12.35 -8.84
CA PRO A 78 -5.36 12.77 -10.18
C PRO A 78 -4.74 14.13 -10.54
N GLN A 79 -4.16 14.18 -11.73
CA GLN A 79 -3.69 15.41 -12.35
C GLN A 79 -4.80 15.97 -13.25
N TYR A 80 -5.16 17.23 -13.01
CA TYR A 80 -6.26 17.88 -13.70
C TYR A 80 -5.77 18.90 -14.73
N ILE A 81 -6.47 18.96 -15.85
CA ILE A 81 -6.41 20.09 -16.80
C ILE A 81 -7.73 20.84 -16.78
N TRP A 82 -7.67 22.13 -17.08
CA TRP A 82 -8.87 22.94 -17.28
C TRP A 82 -9.35 22.78 -18.72
N ASN A 83 -10.59 22.32 -18.90
CA ASN A 83 -11.27 22.33 -20.19
C ASN A 83 -12.07 23.63 -20.31
N SER A 84 -11.61 24.54 -21.15
CA SER A 84 -12.24 25.85 -21.35
C SER A 84 -13.57 25.78 -22.11
N CYS A 85 -13.78 24.77 -22.95
CA CYS A 85 -15.04 24.59 -23.67
C CYS A 85 -16.16 24.15 -22.74
N GLU A 86 -15.86 23.24 -21.81
CA GLU A 86 -16.84 22.68 -20.87
C GLU A 86 -16.84 23.36 -19.49
N GLN A 87 -15.96 24.36 -19.29
CA GLN A 87 -15.80 25.11 -18.04
C GLN A 87 -15.63 24.20 -16.81
N ARG A 88 -14.89 23.09 -16.97
CA ARG A 88 -14.66 22.10 -15.90
C ARG A 88 -13.23 21.57 -15.89
N ARG A 89 -12.84 21.01 -14.74
CA ARG A 89 -11.59 20.27 -14.60
C ARG A 89 -11.78 18.84 -15.09
N GLU A 90 -10.85 18.36 -15.90
CA GLU A 90 -10.81 16.99 -16.39
C GLU A 90 -9.54 16.30 -15.92
N ILE A 91 -9.65 15.02 -15.56
CA ILE A 91 -8.48 14.21 -15.19
C ILE A 91 -7.71 13.87 -16.46
N ARG A 92 -6.46 14.34 -16.56
CA ARG A 92 -5.55 14.00 -17.67
C ARG A 92 -4.76 12.72 -17.39
N GLY A 93 -4.59 12.38 -16.11
CA GLY A 93 -3.84 11.22 -15.68
C GLY A 93 -3.64 11.24 -14.17
N TYR A 94 -2.69 10.43 -13.70
CA TYR A 94 -2.31 10.34 -12.31
C TYR A 94 -0.81 10.59 -12.17
N ASN A 95 -0.37 11.05 -11.01
CA ASN A 95 1.05 11.29 -10.74
C ASN A 95 1.90 10.02 -10.69
N ARG A 96 1.28 8.84 -10.57
CA ARG A 96 1.90 7.51 -10.54
C ARG A 96 0.89 6.44 -10.93
N ASP A 97 1.38 5.23 -11.23
CA ASP A 97 0.53 4.09 -11.61
C ASP A 97 0.31 3.07 -10.48
N TYR A 98 0.81 3.35 -9.27
CA TYR A 98 0.77 2.45 -8.13
C TYR A 98 0.15 3.09 -6.88
N TRP A 99 -0.45 2.25 -6.05
CA TRP A 99 -0.87 2.57 -4.69
C TRP A 99 0.27 2.25 -3.74
N THR A 100 0.51 3.12 -2.77
CA THR A 100 1.45 2.84 -1.67
C THR A 100 0.67 2.45 -0.42
N PHE A 101 1.04 1.33 0.19
CA PHE A 101 0.49 0.85 1.45
C PHE A 101 1.56 0.97 2.52
N ASP A 102 1.27 1.72 3.58
CA ASP A 102 2.13 1.85 4.76
C ASP A 102 1.80 0.73 5.74
N VAL A 103 2.77 -0.14 5.97
CA VAL A 103 2.64 -1.36 6.77
C VAL A 103 3.63 -1.32 7.91
N ASP A 104 3.18 -1.68 9.11
CA ASP A 104 3.97 -1.58 10.32
C ASP A 104 3.78 -2.82 11.18
N TYR A 105 4.85 -3.25 11.86
CA TYR A 105 4.79 -4.34 12.84
C TYR A 105 4.56 -3.82 14.26
N ARG A 106 4.77 -2.52 14.51
CA ARG A 106 4.59 -1.92 15.83
C ARG A 106 3.18 -1.40 15.97
N GLU A 107 2.29 -2.25 16.47
CA GLU A 107 0.95 -1.80 16.83
C GLU A 107 1.03 -0.82 18.01
N TYR A 108 0.47 0.36 17.83
CA TYR A 108 0.34 1.35 18.90
C TYR A 108 -0.78 0.90 19.85
N ASP A 109 -0.43 0.65 21.11
CA ASP A 109 -1.41 0.39 22.16
C ASP A 109 -1.86 1.71 22.78
N ALA A 110 -3.09 2.11 22.45
CA ALA A 110 -3.72 3.32 22.97
C ALA A 110 -3.99 3.25 24.48
N ALA A 111 -4.13 2.06 25.08
CA ALA A 111 -4.41 1.91 26.50
C ALA A 111 -3.17 2.21 27.36
N SER A 112 -1.99 1.78 26.88
CA SER A 112 -0.71 2.05 27.54
C SER A 112 0.03 3.28 27.00
N ASN A 113 -0.50 3.92 25.94
CA ASN A 113 0.15 4.99 25.20
C ASN A 113 1.60 4.61 24.80
N SER A 114 1.79 3.37 24.34
CA SER A 114 3.10 2.82 24.02
C SER A 114 3.05 2.02 22.71
N PHE A 115 4.21 1.86 22.08
CA PHE A 115 4.36 0.86 21.03
C PHE A 115 4.85 -0.41 21.72
N ALA A 116 4.24 -1.55 21.42
CA ALA A 116 4.75 -2.82 21.91
C ALA A 116 6.20 -3.01 21.40
N ASP A 117 7.13 -3.26 22.34
CA ASP A 117 8.55 -3.51 22.08
C ASP A 117 8.79 -4.88 21.42
#